data_AF-A0A538IFF9-F1
#
_entry.id   AF-A0A538IFF9-F1
#
_cell.length_a   1.000
_cell.length_b   1.000
_cell.length_c   1.000
_cell.angle_alpha   90.00
_cell.angle_beta   90.00
_cell.angle_gamma   90.00
#
_symmetry.space_group_name_H-M   'P 1'
#
loop_
_entity.id
_entity.type
_entity.pdbx_description
1 polymer ?
#
loop_
_entity_poly.entity_id
_entity_poly.type
_entity_poly.pdbx_seq_one_letter_code
_entity_poly.pdbx_strand_id
1 'polypeptide(L)'
;MKTLLASTAVAAMLVFAAVASAGYFNGPVPANHHIHDCTAAPCVYPHLAVGFFPTILSESRADYLNHPAECNDATDKSLLPPLDEKPELNQPLRAGVCYTPTTLIHLRSIDINDPAPAGWSGPIAPVTLGNGVTYVTYWLLTPR
;
A
#
# COMPACT_ATOMS: atom_id res chain seq x y z
N MET A 1 17.83 -15.85 40.14
CA MET A 1 16.58 -15.37 39.49
C MET A 1 16.77 -14.17 38.56
N LYS A 2 17.72 -13.24 38.82
CA LYS A 2 17.99 -12.10 37.93
C LYS A 2 18.54 -12.49 36.55
N THR A 3 19.28 -13.59 36.47
CA THR A 3 19.87 -14.13 35.23
C THR A 3 18.86 -14.81 34.30
N LEU A 4 17.68 -15.23 34.79
CA LEU A 4 16.65 -15.88 33.97
C LEU A 4 15.71 -14.89 33.28
N LEU A 5 15.56 -13.68 33.82
CA LEU A 5 14.75 -12.61 33.21
C LEU A 5 15.49 -11.86 32.10
N ALA A 6 16.83 -11.85 32.14
CA ALA A 6 17.63 -11.20 31.10
C ALA A 6 17.63 -11.99 29.79
N SER A 7 17.59 -13.33 29.85
CA SER A 7 17.64 -14.21 28.69
C SER A 7 16.34 -14.25 27.88
N THR A 8 15.18 -14.08 28.53
CA THR A 8 13.88 -14.03 27.82
C THR A 8 13.66 -12.71 27.08
N ALA A 9 14.18 -11.59 27.60
CA ALA A 9 14.11 -10.29 26.93
C ALA A 9 14.96 -10.23 25.64
N VAL A 10 16.14 -10.83 25.65
CA VAL A 10 17.02 -10.90 24.47
C VAL A 10 16.44 -11.79 23.37
N ALA A 11 15.83 -12.92 23.74
CA ALA A 11 15.16 -13.80 22.78
C ALA A 11 13.94 -13.14 22.09
N ALA A 12 13.18 -12.33 22.83
CA ALA A 12 12.04 -11.59 22.27
C ALA A 12 12.46 -10.50 21.26
N MET A 13 13.61 -9.84 21.49
CA MET A 13 14.14 -8.83 20.56
C MET A 13 14.67 -9.45 19.25
N LEU A 14 15.22 -10.66 19.31
CA LEU A 14 15.72 -11.38 18.12
C LEU A 14 14.58 -11.88 17.21
N VAL A 15 13.40 -12.19 17.77
CA VAL A 15 12.24 -12.62 16.97
C VAL A 15 11.58 -11.44 16.25
N PHE A 16 11.56 -10.24 16.85
CA PHE A 16 11.06 -9.03 16.18
C PHE A 16 11.97 -8.55 15.03
N ALA A 17 13.27 -8.77 15.12
CA ALA A 17 14.21 -8.42 14.04
C ALA A 17 14.03 -9.30 12.79
N ALA A 18 13.57 -10.54 12.93
CA ALA A 18 13.35 -11.46 11.81
C ALA A 18 12.10 -11.10 10.97
N VAL A 19 11.12 -10.40 11.55
CA VAL A 19 9.93 -9.92 10.80
C VAL A 19 10.23 -8.68 9.97
N ALA A 20 11.30 -7.94 10.33
CA ALA A 20 11.77 -6.77 9.60
C ALA A 20 12.71 -7.10 8.43
N SER A 21 13.13 -8.36 8.28
CA SER A 21 14.00 -8.82 7.18
C SER A 21 13.21 -9.53 6.08
N ALA A 22 12.05 -8.98 5.68
CA ALA A 22 11.43 -9.34 4.40
C ALA A 22 12.29 -8.76 3.25
N GLY A 23 13.44 -9.39 3.06
CA GLY A 23 14.42 -9.05 2.05
C GLY A 23 13.80 -9.05 0.66
N TYR A 24 14.30 -8.12 -0.13
CA TYR A 24 14.13 -8.01 -1.57
C TYR A 24 13.97 -9.38 -2.26
N PHE A 25 12.77 -9.66 -2.76
CA PHE A 25 12.48 -10.85 -3.55
C PHE A 25 12.49 -10.47 -5.03
N ASN A 26 13.48 -10.97 -5.77
CA ASN A 26 13.66 -10.76 -7.20
C ASN A 26 13.10 -11.92 -8.04
N GLY A 27 12.23 -12.74 -7.44
CA GLY A 27 11.58 -13.87 -8.11
C GLY A 27 10.20 -13.49 -8.67
N PRO A 28 9.45 -14.45 -9.24
CA PRO A 28 8.10 -14.20 -9.75
C PRO A 28 7.19 -13.67 -8.64
N VAL A 29 6.61 -12.48 -8.84
CA VAL A 29 5.73 -11.80 -7.89
C VAL A 29 4.77 -12.81 -7.25
N PRO A 30 4.61 -12.85 -5.90
CA PRO A 30 3.73 -13.84 -5.29
C PRO A 30 2.32 -13.77 -5.90
N ALA A 31 1.62 -14.89 -5.98
CA ALA A 31 0.38 -15.01 -6.76
C ALA A 31 -0.73 -14.00 -6.38
N ASN A 32 -0.63 -13.39 -5.20
CA ASN A 32 -1.53 -12.39 -4.63
C ASN A 32 -1.02 -10.94 -4.77
N HIS A 33 -0.15 -10.65 -5.74
CA HIS A 33 0.44 -9.33 -5.94
C HIS A 33 0.40 -8.91 -7.42
N HIS A 34 0.47 -7.60 -7.65
CA HIS A 34 0.51 -7.00 -8.98
C HIS A 34 1.49 -5.81 -9.04
N ILE A 35 1.89 -5.45 -10.27
CA ILE A 35 2.87 -4.40 -10.56
C ILE A 35 2.17 -3.25 -11.29
N HIS A 36 2.46 -2.01 -10.89
CA HIS A 36 1.89 -0.81 -11.52
C HIS A 36 2.81 -0.23 -12.61
N ASP A 37 3.03 -0.89 -13.73
CA ASP A 37 3.94 -0.43 -14.80
C ASP A 37 3.27 -0.22 -16.17
N CYS A 38 1.99 -0.55 -16.28
CA CYS A 38 1.27 -0.48 -17.55
C CYS A 38 1.00 0.99 -17.94
N THR A 39 1.58 1.41 -19.08
CA THR A 39 1.50 2.80 -19.54
C THR A 39 0.36 3.08 -20.52
N ALA A 40 -0.20 2.05 -21.14
CA ALA A 40 -1.27 2.12 -22.13
C ALA A 40 -2.28 0.98 -21.94
N ALA A 41 -3.57 1.29 -22.03
CA ALA A 41 -4.65 0.31 -21.88
C ALA A 41 -4.83 -0.55 -23.17
N PRO A 42 -5.33 -1.80 -23.06
CA PRO A 42 -5.71 -2.49 -21.83
C PRO A 42 -4.52 -3.10 -21.09
N CYS A 43 -4.51 -2.96 -19.76
CA CYS A 43 -3.53 -3.61 -18.90
C CYS A 43 -3.96 -5.05 -18.61
N VAL A 44 -3.00 -5.97 -18.47
CA VAL A 44 -3.25 -7.40 -18.27
C VAL A 44 -2.51 -7.87 -17.01
N TYR A 45 -3.23 -8.54 -16.11
CA TYR A 45 -2.67 -9.08 -14.89
C TYR A 45 -1.40 -9.94 -15.16
N PRO A 46 -0.31 -9.77 -14.39
CA PRO A 46 -0.20 -9.02 -13.13
C PRO A 46 0.13 -7.52 -13.29
N HIS A 47 0.11 -6.97 -14.50
CA HIS A 47 0.46 -5.58 -14.77
C HIS A 47 -0.78 -4.69 -14.77
N LEU A 48 -0.82 -3.71 -13.86
CA LEU A 48 -1.88 -2.72 -13.70
C LEU A 48 -1.39 -1.32 -14.07
N ALA A 49 -2.34 -0.41 -14.29
CA ALA A 49 -2.04 0.96 -14.68
C ALA A 49 -1.16 1.66 -13.63
N VAL A 50 -0.19 2.46 -14.09
CA VAL A 50 0.74 3.23 -13.24
C VAL A 50 0.05 4.07 -12.16
N GLY A 51 -1.18 4.54 -12.39
CA GLY A 51 -1.99 5.20 -11.38
C GLY A 51 -1.34 6.45 -10.79
N PHE A 52 -1.41 6.59 -9.46
CA PHE A 52 -0.95 7.76 -8.70
C PHE A 52 0.46 7.59 -8.11
N PHE A 53 1.13 6.45 -8.32
CA PHE A 53 2.39 6.12 -7.65
C PHE A 53 3.56 7.07 -7.96
N PRO A 54 3.79 7.53 -9.20
CA PRO A 54 4.85 8.50 -9.47
C PRO A 54 4.67 9.81 -8.68
N THR A 55 3.42 10.24 -8.49
CA THR A 55 3.10 11.43 -7.67
C THR A 55 3.41 11.19 -6.19
N ILE A 56 3.03 10.02 -5.66
CA ILE A 56 3.35 9.63 -4.28
C ILE A 56 4.87 9.63 -4.04
N LEU A 57 5.63 9.08 -4.98
CA LEU A 57 7.08 8.92 -4.89
C LEU A 57 7.86 10.18 -5.30
N SER A 58 7.17 11.23 -5.77
CA SER A 58 7.77 12.49 -6.24
C SER A 58 8.83 12.29 -7.32
N GLU A 59 8.57 11.39 -8.27
CA GLU A 59 9.49 11.06 -9.36
C GLU A 59 8.82 11.15 -10.73
N SER A 60 9.64 11.23 -11.79
CA SER A 60 9.10 11.22 -13.14
C SER A 60 8.53 9.84 -13.48
N ARG A 61 7.58 9.78 -14.43
CA ARG A 61 7.06 8.50 -14.90
C ARG A 61 8.17 7.59 -15.46
N ALA A 62 9.16 8.18 -16.12
CA ALA A 62 10.28 7.42 -16.68
C ALA A 62 11.14 6.81 -15.57
N ASP A 63 11.40 7.55 -14.49
CA ASP A 63 12.18 7.06 -13.35
C ASP A 63 11.43 5.96 -12.60
N TYR A 64 10.12 6.18 -12.36
CA TYR A 64 9.23 5.23 -11.71
C TYR A 64 9.20 3.86 -12.40
N LEU A 65 9.20 3.82 -13.74
CA LEU A 65 9.14 2.56 -14.48
C LEU A 65 10.39 1.68 -14.31
N ASN A 66 11.49 2.21 -13.78
CA ASN A 66 12.65 1.38 -13.42
C ASN A 66 12.39 0.56 -12.15
N HIS A 67 11.54 1.06 -11.26
CA HIS A 67 11.24 0.45 -9.96
C HIS A 67 9.75 0.66 -9.59
N PRO A 68 8.82 0.11 -10.39
CA PRO A 68 7.40 0.35 -10.21
C PRO A 68 6.91 -0.17 -8.85
N ALA A 69 5.82 0.42 -8.36
CA ALA A 69 5.19 -0.07 -7.13
C ALA A 69 4.59 -1.45 -7.35
N GLU A 70 4.91 -2.35 -6.43
CA GLU A 70 4.28 -3.66 -6.27
C GLU A 70 3.30 -3.60 -5.10
N CYS A 71 2.11 -4.15 -5.29
CA CYS A 71 1.07 -4.13 -4.26
C CYS A 71 0.55 -5.55 -4.04
N ASN A 72 0.20 -5.87 -2.79
CA ASN A 72 -0.72 -6.97 -2.55
C ASN A 72 -2.04 -6.66 -3.26
N ASP A 73 -2.70 -7.68 -3.80
CA ASP A 73 -4.06 -7.56 -4.29
C ASP A 73 -4.93 -6.86 -3.26
N ALA A 74 -5.92 -6.12 -3.76
CA ALA A 74 -6.85 -5.31 -2.98
C ALA A 74 -6.29 -3.98 -2.38
N THR A 75 -4.97 -3.82 -2.23
CA THR A 75 -4.38 -2.66 -1.53
C THR A 75 -4.64 -1.31 -2.19
N ASP A 76 -4.50 -1.25 -3.51
CA ASP A 76 -4.53 -0.07 -4.37
C ASP A 76 -5.92 0.22 -4.95
N LYS A 77 -6.91 -0.64 -4.64
CA LYS A 77 -8.25 -0.59 -5.23
C LYS A 77 -9.17 0.31 -4.40
N SER A 78 -9.81 1.27 -5.07
CA SER A 78 -10.81 2.14 -4.44
C SER A 78 -12.05 1.40 -3.99
N LEU A 79 -12.33 0.21 -4.55
CA LEU A 79 -13.57 -0.53 -4.30
C LEU A 79 -13.27 -2.04 -4.28
N LEU A 80 -13.72 -2.70 -3.23
CA LEU A 80 -13.82 -4.15 -3.09
C LEU A 80 -15.03 -4.47 -2.21
N PRO A 81 -15.96 -5.38 -2.56
CA PRO A 81 -16.14 -6.17 -3.79
C PRO A 81 -17.27 -5.58 -4.69
N PRO A 82 -17.92 -6.36 -5.59
CA PRO A 82 -18.18 -6.02 -7.01
C PRO A 82 -19.12 -4.82 -7.26
N LEU A 83 -19.08 -4.30 -8.49
CA LEU A 83 -19.84 -3.15 -9.05
C LEU A 83 -21.35 -3.14 -8.77
N ASP A 84 -21.89 -4.24 -8.27
CA ASP A 84 -23.32 -4.52 -8.10
C ASP A 84 -23.75 -4.48 -6.61
N GLU A 85 -22.79 -4.45 -5.68
CA GLU A 85 -23.04 -4.41 -4.25
C GLU A 85 -22.46 -3.12 -3.65
N LYS A 86 -23.25 -2.44 -2.81
CA LYS A 86 -22.73 -1.29 -2.07
C LYS A 86 -21.63 -1.81 -1.14
N PRO A 87 -20.44 -1.18 -1.10
CA PRO A 87 -19.44 -1.48 -0.07
C PRO A 87 -20.13 -1.46 1.29
N GLU A 88 -19.87 -2.46 2.13
CA GLU A 88 -20.44 -2.45 3.48
C GLU A 88 -20.02 -1.16 4.19
N LEU A 89 -20.91 -0.63 5.04
CA LEU A 89 -20.57 0.53 5.86
C LEU A 89 -19.29 0.21 6.65
N ASN A 90 -18.23 1.00 6.42
CA ASN A 90 -16.88 0.84 6.98
C ASN A 90 -15.95 -0.19 6.31
N GLN A 91 -16.23 -0.66 5.09
CA GLN A 91 -15.18 -1.33 4.31
C GLN A 91 -14.09 -0.31 3.94
N PRO A 92 -12.82 -0.56 4.31
CA PRO A 92 -11.75 0.38 4.04
C PRO A 92 -11.51 0.47 2.53
N LEU A 93 -11.65 1.67 1.96
CA LEU A 93 -11.25 1.93 0.57
C LEU A 93 -9.74 2.13 0.53
N ARG A 94 -9.01 1.48 -0.39
CA ARG A 94 -7.53 1.42 -0.45
C ARG A 94 -6.86 1.43 0.92
N ALA A 95 -6.64 0.25 1.50
CA ALA A 95 -5.90 0.12 2.75
C ALA A 95 -4.87 -0.99 2.63
N GLY A 96 -3.61 -0.66 2.94
CA GLY A 96 -2.53 -1.63 2.95
C GLY A 96 -1.19 -1.01 2.60
N VAL A 97 -0.26 -1.85 2.17
CA VAL A 97 1.11 -1.47 1.86
C VAL A 97 1.48 -1.96 0.46
N CYS A 98 1.88 -1.03 -0.38
CA CYS A 98 2.64 -1.30 -1.60
C CYS A 98 4.12 -1.03 -1.34
N TYR A 99 4.99 -1.46 -2.23
CA TYR A 99 6.42 -1.28 -2.03
C TYR A 99 7.16 -1.13 -3.36
N THR A 100 8.25 -0.38 -3.33
CA THR A 100 9.33 -0.43 -4.32
C THR A 100 10.51 -1.19 -3.70
N PRO A 101 11.67 -1.30 -4.36
CA PRO A 101 12.87 -1.85 -3.75
C PRO A 101 13.35 -1.10 -2.50
N THR A 102 13.09 0.20 -2.40
CA THR A 102 13.64 1.07 -1.34
C THR A 102 12.60 1.69 -0.42
N THR A 103 11.32 1.66 -0.79
CA THR A 103 10.27 2.41 -0.11
C THR A 103 9.04 1.54 0.13
N LEU A 104 8.54 1.52 1.36
CA LEU A 104 7.20 1.06 1.69
C LEU A 104 6.22 2.24 1.55
N ILE A 105 5.12 1.99 0.87
CA ILE A 105 4.07 2.95 0.56
C ILE A 105 2.82 2.51 1.30
N HIS A 106 2.57 3.10 2.46
CA HIS A 106 1.37 2.87 3.24
C HIS A 106 0.23 3.67 2.62
N LEU A 107 -0.88 3.02 2.30
CA LEU A 107 -2.06 3.65 1.71
C LEU A 107 -3.25 3.51 2.67
N ARG A 108 -4.02 4.59 2.77
CA ARG A 108 -5.29 4.58 3.50
C ARG A 108 -6.23 5.59 2.86
N SER A 109 -7.41 5.15 2.45
CA SER A 109 -8.49 6.11 2.19
C SER A 109 -9.37 6.30 3.42
N ILE A 110 -9.76 7.54 3.64
CA ILE A 110 -10.68 7.96 4.70
C ILE A 110 -11.73 8.89 4.08
N ASP A 111 -12.84 9.10 4.79
CA ASP A 111 -13.82 10.11 4.39
C ASP A 111 -13.12 11.47 4.25
N ILE A 112 -13.46 12.25 3.22
CA ILE A 112 -12.89 13.57 2.99
C ILE A 112 -13.13 14.56 4.15
N ASN A 113 -14.15 14.30 4.98
CA ASN A 113 -14.48 15.11 6.15
C ASN A 113 -13.74 14.65 7.41
N ASP A 114 -13.10 13.48 7.40
CA ASP A 114 -12.30 13.00 8.51
C ASP A 114 -10.89 13.63 8.48
N PRO A 115 -10.26 13.84 9.65
CA PRO A 115 -8.92 14.40 9.70
C PRO A 115 -7.89 13.44 9.10
N ALA A 116 -6.95 14.00 8.33
CA ALA A 116 -5.78 13.27 7.84
C ALA A 116 -4.99 12.63 8.99
N PRO A 117 -4.50 11.39 8.86
CA PRO A 117 -3.66 10.80 9.89
C PRO A 117 -2.37 11.62 10.07
N ALA A 118 -1.94 11.82 11.32
CA ALA A 118 -0.78 12.64 11.63
C ALA A 118 0.48 12.10 10.92
N GLY A 119 1.22 12.97 10.23
CA GLY A 119 2.43 12.62 9.49
C GLY A 119 2.19 11.99 8.11
N TRP A 120 0.95 11.83 7.68
CA TRP A 120 0.61 11.34 6.34
C TRP A 120 0.49 12.50 5.34
N SER A 121 0.83 12.22 4.09
CA SER A 121 0.70 13.13 2.95
C SER A 121 -0.61 12.88 2.19
N GLY A 122 -1.11 13.88 1.47
CA GLY A 122 -2.36 13.83 0.71
C GLY A 122 -3.20 15.10 0.88
N PRO A 123 -4.48 15.09 0.45
CA PRO A 123 -5.23 13.98 -0.15
C PRO A 123 -5.02 13.80 -1.67
N ILE A 124 -5.21 12.58 -2.18
CA ILE A 124 -5.27 12.25 -3.63
C ILE A 124 -6.41 11.27 -3.97
N ALA A 125 -6.60 11.02 -5.27
CA ALA A 125 -7.46 9.96 -5.83
C ALA A 125 -8.88 9.88 -5.23
N PRO A 126 -9.65 10.99 -5.25
CA PRO A 126 -10.99 11.03 -4.66
C PRO A 126 -11.94 10.04 -5.31
N VAL A 127 -12.73 9.34 -4.50
CA VAL A 127 -13.77 8.38 -4.95
C VAL A 127 -15.06 8.68 -4.19
N THR A 128 -16.13 9.00 -4.91
CA THR A 128 -17.47 9.16 -4.33
C THR A 128 -18.26 7.86 -4.47
N LEU A 129 -18.70 7.31 -3.35
CA LEU A 129 -19.52 6.11 -3.31
C LEU A 129 -20.99 6.42 -3.63
N GLY A 130 -21.77 5.38 -3.94
CA GLY A 130 -23.21 5.52 -4.22
C GLY A 130 -24.06 6.01 -3.04
N ASN A 131 -23.51 6.07 -1.83
CA ASN A 131 -24.15 6.69 -0.66
C ASN A 131 -23.85 8.22 -0.55
N GLY A 132 -23.13 8.80 -1.50
CA GLY A 132 -22.76 10.22 -1.52
C GLY A 132 -21.51 10.57 -0.70
N VAL A 133 -20.90 9.60 -0.02
CA VAL A 133 -19.66 9.82 0.75
C VAL A 133 -18.46 9.81 -0.18
N THR A 134 -17.61 10.84 -0.08
CA THR A 134 -16.34 10.93 -0.80
C THR A 134 -15.21 10.48 0.10
N TYR A 135 -14.41 9.53 -0.37
CA TYR A 135 -13.17 9.13 0.25
C TYR A 135 -11.99 9.68 -0.53
N VAL A 136 -10.92 10.01 0.19
CA VAL A 136 -9.64 10.44 -0.36
C VAL A 136 -8.52 9.58 0.18
N THR A 137 -7.51 9.31 -0.62
CA THR A 137 -6.36 8.49 -0.24
C THR A 137 -5.24 9.38 0.33
N TYR A 138 -4.74 8.98 1.49
CA TYR A 138 -3.52 9.50 2.11
C TYR A 138 -2.42 8.43 2.03
N TRP A 139 -1.17 8.87 2.09
CA TRP A 139 -0.03 7.97 2.12
C TRP A 139 1.01 8.34 3.18
N LEU A 140 1.76 7.34 3.62
CA LEU A 140 2.98 7.50 4.41
C LEU A 140 4.09 6.71 3.73
N LEU A 141 5.26 7.32 3.59
CA LEU A 141 6.45 6.67 3.03
C LEU A 141 7.39 6.29 4.18
N THR A 142 7.86 5.04 4.17
CA THR A 142 8.91 4.59 5.09
C THR A 142 9.99 3.85 4.30
N PRO A 143 11.26 3.89 4.73
CA PRO A 143 12.31 3.05 4.14
C PRO A 143 11.96 1.56 4.19
N ARG A 144 12.39 0.80 3.18
CA ARG A 144 12.32 -0.65 3.13
C ARG A 144 13.65 -1.29 3.50
#